data_AF-A0AAV7H1M3-F1
#
_entry.id   AF-A0AAV7H1M3-F1
#
_cell.length_a   1.000
_cell.length_b   1.000
_cell.length_c   1.000
_cell.angle_alpha   90.00
_cell.angle_beta   90.00
_cell.angle_gamma   90.00
#
_symmetry.space_group_name_H-M   'P 1'
#
loop_
_entity.id
_entity.type
_entity.pdbx_description
1 polymer ?
#
loop_
_entity_poly.entity_id
_entity_poly.type
_entity_poly.pdbx_seq_one_letter_code
_entity_poly.pdbx_strand_id
1 'polypeptide(L)' 'MEGMGGENPRFFIAVHVGAGFHSTSNEKSFRRAMKKACLSAASVLRKGSGSCLDAVIIATQVLECESLPFAAFE' A
#
# COMPACT_ATOMS: atom_id res chain seq x y z
N MET A 1 -23.58 -7.72 26.12
CA MET A 1 -23.33 -6.28 25.92
C MET A 1 -22.02 -6.00 26.62
N GLU A 2 -20.90 -6.20 25.93
CA GLU A 2 -19.56 -5.97 26.48
C GLU A 2 -19.01 -4.67 25.89
N GLY A 3 -18.71 -3.72 26.76
CA GLY A 3 -18.09 -2.46 26.41
C GLY A 3 -16.78 -2.28 27.18
N MET A 4 -15.89 -1.53 26.54
CA MET A 4 -14.71 -0.83 27.09
C MET A 4 -13.41 -1.62 27.29
N GLY A 5 -12.74 -1.80 26.15
CA GLY A 5 -11.30 -1.89 26.03
C GLY A 5 -10.91 -1.76 24.56
N GLY A 6 -11.42 -0.74 23.87
CA GLY A 6 -11.21 -0.54 22.43
C GLY A 6 -9.77 -0.15 22.14
N GLU A 7 -8.84 -1.08 22.30
CA GLU A 7 -7.51 -0.99 21.75
C GLU A 7 -7.68 -0.89 20.23
N ASN A 8 -7.59 0.33 19.71
CA ASN A 8 -7.43 0.53 18.28
C ASN A 8 -6.23 -0.33 17.88
N PRO A 9 -6.42 -1.40 17.07
CA PRO A 9 -5.34 -2.30 16.75
C PRO A 9 -4.23 -1.49 16.12
N ARG A 10 -3.06 -1.45 16.79
CA ARG A 10 -1.90 -0.74 16.30
C ARG A 10 -1.26 -1.60 15.23
N PHE A 11 -1.22 -1.10 14.01
CA PHE A 11 -0.58 -1.78 12.90
C PHE A 11 0.49 -0.88 12.29
N PHE A 12 1.51 -1.53 11.75
CA PHE A 12 2.57 -0.89 10.97
C PHE A 12 2.64 -1.55 9.60
N ILE A 13 2.79 -0.73 8.56
CA ILE A 13 2.82 -1.19 7.18
C ILE A 13 4.08 -0.60 6.56
N ALA A 14 5.00 -1.48 6.16
CA ALA A 14 6.15 -1.12 5.37
C ALA A 14 5.99 -1.73 3.97
N VAL A 15 6.12 -0.89 2.96
CA VAL A 15 6.19 -1.29 1.55
C VAL A 15 7.51 -0.79 1.00
N HIS A 16 8.14 -1.58 0.13
CA HIS A 16 9.29 -1.13 -0.65
C HIS A 16 9.03 -1.44 -2.12
N VAL A 17 9.62 -0.63 -3.00
CA VAL A 17 9.70 -0.92 -4.43
C VAL A 17 11.10 -1.45 -4.73
N GLY A 18 11.29 -2.14 -5.86
CA GLY A 18 12.54 -2.81 -6.22
C GLY A 18 13.78 -1.92 -6.12
N ALA A 19 14.93 -2.52 -5.82
CA ALA A 19 16.22 -1.85 -5.82
C ALA A 19 16.78 -1.81 -7.25
N GLY A 20 16.47 -0.76 -7.99
CA GLY A 20 16.97 -0.52 -9.36
C GLY A 20 17.33 0.95 -9.59
N PHE A 21 18.03 1.25 -10.69
CA PHE A 21 18.33 2.63 -11.08
C PHE A 21 17.04 3.32 -11.55
N HIS A 22 16.33 3.96 -10.63
CA HIS A 22 15.15 4.75 -10.95
C HIS A 22 15.59 6.11 -11.46
N SER A 23 15.16 6.49 -12.66
CA SER A 23 15.30 7.87 -13.12
C SER A 23 14.59 8.80 -12.11
N THR A 24 15.16 9.96 -11.83
CA THR A 24 14.58 10.96 -10.91
C THR A 24 13.15 11.36 -11.32
N SER A 25 12.85 11.24 -12.62
CA SER A 25 11.50 11.43 -13.18
C SER A 25 10.46 10.45 -12.60
N ASN A 26 10.85 9.22 -12.28
CA ASN A 26 9.94 8.18 -11.80
C ASN A 26 9.80 8.15 -10.27
N GLU A 27 10.64 8.88 -9.52
CA GLU A 27 10.57 8.95 -8.06
C GLU A 27 9.19 9.40 -7.56
N LYS A 28 8.59 10.37 -8.25
CA LYS A 28 7.25 10.88 -7.91
C LYS A 28 6.16 9.82 -8.10
N SER A 29 6.25 9.03 -9.17
CA SER A 29 5.31 7.93 -9.44
C SER A 29 5.46 6.84 -8.38
N PHE A 30 6.69 6.38 -8.10
CA PHE A 30 6.93 5.38 -7.06
C PHE A 30 6.49 5.83 -5.67
N ARG A 31 6.77 7.09 -5.30
CA ARG A 31 6.33 7.66 -4.01
C ARG A 31 4.81 7.71 -3.90
N ARG A 32 4.12 8.03 -5.00
CA ARG A 32 2.65 8.04 -5.06
C ARG A 32 2.07 6.62 -4.96
N ALA A 33 2.65 5.65 -5.67
CA ALA A 33 2.28 4.24 -5.61
C ALA A 33 2.45 3.67 -4.18
N MET A 34 3.61 3.89 -3.55
CA MET A 34 3.87 3.46 -2.17
C MET A 34 2.90 4.08 -1.15
N LYS A 35 2.63 5.39 -1.27
CA LYS A 35 1.64 6.07 -0.41
C LYS A 35 0.25 5.45 -0.58
N LYS A 36 -0.17 5.18 -1.82
CA LYS A 36 -1.47 4.56 -2.13
C LYS A 36 -1.54 3.14 -1.56
N ALA A 37 -0.48 2.36 -1.69
CA ALA A 37 -0.41 0.99 -1.16
C ALA A 37 -0.59 0.97 0.36
N CYS A 38 0.15 1.82 1.09
CA CYS A 38 0.02 1.94 2.55
C CYS A 38 -1.38 2.39 2.98
N LEU A 39 -1.99 3.35 2.29
CA LEU A 39 -3.33 3.84 2.64
C LEU A 39 -4.41 2.77 2.43
N SER A 40 -4.33 2.02 1.33
CA SER A 40 -5.26 0.94 1.04
C SER A 40 -5.15 -0.20 2.05
N ALA A 41 -3.93 -0.65 2.36
CA ALA A 41 -3.68 -1.67 3.37
C ALA A 41 -4.12 -1.22 4.78
N ALA A 42 -3.86 0.04 5.15
CA ALA A 42 -4.32 0.59 6.42
C ALA A 42 -5.86 0.68 6.48
N SER A 43 -6.53 0.87 5.34
CA SER A 43 -8.00 0.86 5.27
C SER A 43 -8.57 -0.52 5.60
N VAL A 44 -7.91 -1.59 5.16
CA VAL A 44 -8.27 -2.97 5.49
C VAL A 44 -8.12 -3.23 6.99
N LEU A 45 -6.97 -2.87 7.56
CA LEU A 45 -6.67 -3.10 8.97
C LEU A 45 -7.53 -2.26 9.92
N ARG A 46 -7.92 -1.04 9.51
CA ARG A 46 -8.83 -0.18 10.30
C ARG A 46 -10.26 -0.67 10.34
N LYS A 47 -10.74 -1.37 9.31
CA LYS A 47 -12.11 -1.88 9.26
C LYS A 47 -12.34 -3.07 10.19
N GLY A 48 -11.28 -3.64 10.77
CA GLY A 48 -11.34 -4.70 11.77
C GLY A 48 -11.77 -6.08 11.25
N SER A 49 -12.28 -6.17 10.02
CA SER A 49 -12.72 -7.42 9.38
C SER A 49 -11.68 -8.04 8.45
N GLY A 50 -10.63 -7.30 8.09
CA GLY A 50 -9.57 -7.77 7.19
C GLY A 50 -8.37 -8.30 7.97
N SER A 51 -7.81 -9.41 7.49
CA SER A 51 -6.59 -9.99 8.04
C SER A 51 -5.34 -9.21 7.60
N CYS A 52 -4.21 -9.47 8.26
CA CYS A 52 -2.91 -8.97 7.80
C CYS A 52 -2.59 -9.44 6.37
N LEU A 53 -3.06 -10.63 6.00
CA LEU A 53 -2.90 -11.17 4.65
C LEU A 53 -3.66 -10.32 3.61
N ASP A 54 -4.91 -9.95 3.90
CA ASP A 54 -5.71 -9.10 3.01
C ASP A 54 -5.06 -7.73 2.81
N ALA A 55 -4.48 -7.16 3.87
CA ALA A 55 -3.77 -5.89 3.81
C ALA A 55 -2.54 -5.96 2.88
N VAL A 56 -1.77 -7.05 2.95
CA VAL A 56 -0.60 -7.27 2.08
C VAL A 56 -1.04 -7.52 0.63
N ILE A 57 -2.06 -8.34 0.40
CA ILE A 57 -2.61 -8.60 -0.94
C ILE A 57 -3.01 -7.27 -1.60
N ILE A 58 -3.76 -6.42 -0.90
CA ILE A 58 -4.17 -5.12 -1.43
C ILE A 58 -2.97 -4.18 -1.64
N ALA A 59 -1.99 -4.16 -0.73
CA ALA A 59 -0.78 -3.35 -0.92
C ALA A 59 -0.05 -3.74 -2.21
N THR A 60 0.16 -5.04 -2.44
CA THR A 60 0.83 -5.57 -3.62
C THR A 60 0.04 -5.29 -4.90
N GLN A 61 -1.27 -5.54 -4.91
CA GLN A 61 -2.13 -5.22 -6.05
C GLN A 61 -2.07 -3.73 -6.44
N VAL A 62 -1.98 -2.83 -5.47
CA VAL A 62 -1.85 -1.39 -5.73
C VAL A 62 -0.50 -1.05 -6.36
N LEU A 63 0.58 -1.73 -5.97
CA LEU A 63 1.90 -1.55 -6.57
C LEU A 63 1.97 -2.16 -7.98
N GLU A 64 1.28 -3.27 -8.24
CA GLU A 64 1.22 -3.94 -9.55
C GLU A 64 0.31 -3.21 -10.56
N CYS A 65 -0.71 -2.49 -10.06
CA CYS A 65 -1.69 -1.78 -10.88
C CYS A 65 -1.33 -0.31 -11.13
N GLU A 66 -0.33 0.25 -10.43
CA GLU A 66 0.42 1.40 -10.97
C GLU A 66 1.31 0.89 -12.10
N SER A 67 0.67 0.50 -13.19
CA SER A 67 1.31 0.47 -14.50
C SER A 67 1.85 1.88 -14.72
N LEU A 68 3.18 2.02 -14.60
CA LEU A 68 3.90 2.99 -15.41
C LEU A 68 3.29 2.87 -16.81
N PRO A 69 2.78 3.97 -17.38
CA PRO A 69 1.95 3.88 -18.57
C PRO A 69 2.72 3.08 -19.63
N PHE A 70 1.99 2.21 -20.32
CA PHE A 70 2.36 1.57 -21.58
C PHE A 70 2.74 2.59 -22.69
N ALA A 71 2.96 3.87 -22.35
CA ALA A 71 3.31 4.99 -23.21
C ALA A 71 4.69 5.58 -22.80
N ALA A 72 5.70 4.72 -22.77
CA ALA A 72 7.11 5.14 -22.92
C ALA A 72 7.74 4.49 -24.17
N PHE A 73 6.91 4.07 -25.13
CA PHE A 73 7.31 3.89 -26.51
C PHE A 73 6.53 4.92 -27.34
N GLU A 74 7.30 5.85 -27.91
CA GLU A 74 6.96 7.13 -28.59
C GLU A 74 6.50 8.32 -27.72
#